data_AF-G2X0E0-F1
#
_entry.id   AF-G2X0E0-F1
#
_cell.length_a   1.000
_cell.length_b   1.000
_cell.length_c   1.000
_cell.angle_alpha   90.00
_cell.angle_beta   90.00
_cell.angle_gamma   90.00
#
_symmetry.space_group_name_H-M   'P 1'
#
loop_
_entity.id
_entity.type
_entity.pdbx_description
1 polymer ?
#
loop_
_entity_poly.entity_id
_entity_poly.type
_entity_poly.pdbx_seq_one_letter_code
_entity_poly.pdbx_strand_id
1 'polypeptide(L)'
;MTVPERKKMEEGATSVFNAGQWGYYDDPESVDNLIRWLDPRGYNELKLRKEILSFKDKIAKHMENRKEYLAPAEKEEEESKEPKRGVATRTRQQQTAEPTNYRCLAWENTVAMEELGHLHSEPPPPPRNKKQAKKRQAVDPTPELPSAPKTRRKK
;
A
#
# COMPACT_ATOMS: atom_id res chain seq x y z
N MET A 1 -6.34 -27.43 38.31
CA MET A 1 -5.56 -26.48 37.48
C MET A 1 -6.40 -26.08 36.29
N THR A 2 -7.02 -24.91 36.38
CA THR A 2 -7.70 -24.29 35.23
C THR A 2 -6.68 -23.66 34.27
N VAL A 3 -7.08 -23.44 33.02
CA VAL A 3 -6.20 -22.86 32.00
C VAL A 3 -5.65 -21.47 32.40
N PRO A 4 -6.44 -20.56 33.01
CA PRO A 4 -5.92 -19.26 33.45
C PRO A 4 -4.89 -19.36 34.59
N GLU A 5 -5.09 -20.28 35.53
CA GLU A 5 -4.16 -20.50 36.64
C GLU A 5 -2.81 -21.06 36.16
N ARG A 6 -2.82 -21.96 35.16
CA ARG A 6 -1.60 -22.47 34.53
C ARG A 6 -0.85 -21.36 33.81
N LYS A 7 -1.55 -20.55 33.02
CA LYS A 7 -0.96 -19.44 32.26
C LYS A 7 -0.29 -18.42 33.19
N LYS A 8 -0.92 -18.07 34.31
CA LYS A 8 -0.36 -17.15 35.31
C LYS A 8 0.92 -17.70 35.98
N MET A 9 1.01 -19.02 36.14
CA MET A 9 2.17 -19.68 36.74
C MET A 9 3.35 -19.82 35.76
N GLU A 10 3.06 -20.06 34.47
CA GLU A 10 4.08 -20.24 33.42
C GLU A 10 4.61 -18.92 32.85
N GLU A 11 3.73 -17.94 32.60
CA GLU A 11 4.10 -16.67 31.93
C GLU A 11 4.40 -15.53 32.92
N GLY A 12 4.00 -15.65 34.19
CA GLY A 12 4.29 -14.67 35.23
C GLY A 12 3.91 -13.23 34.88
N ALA A 13 4.88 -12.31 34.97
CA ALA A 13 4.70 -10.88 34.68
C ALA A 13 4.73 -10.53 33.18
N THR A 14 5.13 -11.46 32.31
CA THR A 14 5.28 -11.24 30.86
C THR A 14 4.03 -11.66 30.08
N SER A 15 2.94 -11.99 30.79
CA SER A 15 1.70 -12.40 30.15
C SER A 15 1.01 -11.23 29.44
N VAL A 16 0.76 -11.41 28.15
CA VAL A 16 0.02 -10.48 27.30
C VAL A 16 -1.43 -10.93 27.17
N PHE A 17 -2.37 -10.02 27.46
CA PHE A 17 -3.82 -10.24 27.49
C PHE A 17 -4.55 -9.49 26.38
N ASN A 18 -4.01 -8.34 25.96
CA ASN A 18 -4.62 -7.47 24.94
C ASN A 18 -3.73 -7.36 23.71
N ALA A 19 -4.34 -7.19 22.53
CA ALA A 19 -3.62 -7.06 21.26
C ALA A 19 -2.59 -5.91 21.26
N GLY A 20 -2.88 -4.81 21.96
CA GLY A 20 -1.96 -3.67 22.09
C GLY A 20 -0.79 -3.87 23.04
N GLN A 21 -0.68 -5.02 23.73
CA GLN A 21 0.46 -5.34 24.59
C GLN A 21 1.56 -6.11 23.85
N TRP A 22 1.30 -6.54 22.62
CA TRP A 22 2.30 -7.20 21.79
C TRP A 22 3.24 -6.16 21.22
N GLY A 23 4.54 -6.33 21.49
CA GLY A 23 5.58 -5.58 20.81
C GLY A 23 5.75 -6.06 19.37
N TYR A 24 6.18 -5.15 18.50
CA TYR A 24 6.63 -5.48 17.15
C TYR A 24 8.06 -4.97 16.95
N TYR A 25 8.77 -5.55 15.99
CA TYR A 25 10.08 -5.05 15.56
C TYR A 25 9.85 -4.05 14.42
N ASP A 26 10.37 -2.84 14.59
CA ASP A 26 10.32 -1.73 13.64
C ASP A 26 11.64 -1.50 12.92
N ASP A 27 12.76 -1.77 13.59
CA ASP A 27 14.10 -1.60 13.04
C ASP A 27 14.75 -2.93 12.57
N PRO A 28 15.49 -2.92 11.44
CA PRO A 28 16.22 -4.09 10.95
C PRO A 28 17.24 -4.64 11.97
N GLU A 29 17.85 -3.77 12.77
CA GLU A 29 18.81 -4.16 13.82
C GLU A 29 18.15 -5.04 14.90
N SER A 30 16.88 -4.79 15.21
CA SER A 30 16.13 -5.56 16.19
C SER A 30 15.87 -6.99 15.70
N VAL A 31 15.66 -7.17 14.38
CA VAL A 31 15.58 -8.50 13.75
C VAL A 31 16.94 -9.22 13.84
N ASP A 32 18.05 -8.50 13.69
CA ASP A 32 19.38 -9.09 13.85
C ASP A 32 19.67 -9.51 15.28
N ASN A 33 19.23 -8.72 16.26
CA ASN A 33 19.32 -9.10 17.67
C ASN A 33 18.47 -10.33 17.98
N LEU A 34 17.27 -10.46 17.39
CA LEU A 34 16.45 -11.67 17.50
C LEU A 34 17.18 -12.90 16.94
N ILE A 35 17.79 -12.79 15.75
CA ILE A 35 18.53 -13.91 15.13
C ILE A 35 19.72 -14.33 16.00
N ARG A 36 20.40 -13.37 16.64
CA ARG A 36 21.52 -13.63 17.57
C ARG A 36 21.06 -14.29 18.87
N TRP A 37 19.85 -13.98 19.33
CA TRP A 37 19.26 -14.54 20.55
C TRP A 37 18.81 -16.01 20.38
N LEU A 38 18.39 -16.41 19.18
CA LEU A 38 17.97 -17.79 18.89
C LEU A 38 19.14 -18.79 18.98
N ASP A 39 18.98 -19.83 19.80
CA ASP A 39 20.01 -20.86 20.01
C ASP A 39 20.13 -21.78 18.77
N PRO A 40 21.31 -21.87 18.13
CA PRO A 40 21.55 -22.85 17.05
C PRO A 40 21.39 -24.32 17.46
N ARG A 41 21.40 -24.64 18.76
CA ARG A 41 21.32 -26.01 19.26
C ARG A 41 19.88 -26.46 19.53
N GLY A 42 18.93 -25.53 19.59
CA GLY A 42 17.52 -25.84 19.81
C GLY A 42 16.85 -26.44 18.57
N TYR A 43 16.08 -27.52 18.71
CA TYR A 43 15.44 -28.19 17.57
C TYR A 43 14.39 -27.30 16.86
N ASN A 44 13.60 -26.55 17.64
CA ASN A 44 12.59 -25.63 17.12
C ASN A 44 13.22 -24.29 16.69
N GLU A 45 14.17 -23.79 17.48
CA GLU A 45 14.86 -22.52 17.23
C GLU A 45 15.75 -22.56 15.99
N LEU A 46 16.40 -23.70 15.71
CA LEU A 46 17.20 -23.88 14.51
C LEU A 46 16.37 -23.75 13.23
N LYS A 47 15.15 -24.30 13.23
CA LYS A 47 14.21 -24.17 12.09
C LYS A 47 13.76 -22.72 11.94
N LEU A 48 13.31 -22.11 13.04
CA LEU A 48 12.86 -20.72 13.05
C LEU A 48 13.95 -19.76 12.58
N ARG A 49 15.18 -19.94 13.08
CA ARG A 49 16.34 -19.13 12.70
C ARG A 49 16.64 -19.22 11.21
N LYS A 50 16.58 -20.42 10.62
CA LYS A 50 16.79 -20.61 9.17
C LYS A 50 15.74 -19.87 8.34
N GLU A 51 14.47 -19.97 8.74
CA GLU A 51 13.39 -19.26 8.07
C GLU A 51 13.58 -17.74 8.18
N ILE A 52 13.83 -17.21 9.38
CA ILE A 52 14.05 -15.77 9.57
C ILE A 52 15.26 -15.29 8.76
N LEU A 53 16.34 -16.06 8.70
CA LEU A 53 17.51 -15.73 7.86
C LEU A 53 17.16 -15.69 6.38
N SER A 54 16.35 -16.63 5.88
CA SER A 54 15.89 -16.67 4.48
C SER A 54 15.06 -15.43 4.11
N PHE A 55 14.28 -14.91 5.06
CA PHE A 55 13.44 -13.75 4.85
C PHE A 55 14.07 -12.43 5.32
N LYS A 56 15.23 -12.44 5.97
CA LYS A 56 15.85 -11.26 6.61
C LYS A 56 15.90 -10.07 5.66
N ASP A 57 16.45 -10.26 4.46
CA ASP A 57 16.64 -9.15 3.50
C ASP A 57 15.31 -8.59 3.01
N LYS A 58 14.30 -9.45 2.84
CA LYS A 58 12.94 -9.03 2.48
C LYS A 58 12.28 -8.26 3.61
N ILE A 59 12.40 -8.74 4.83
CA ILE A 59 11.86 -8.11 6.03
C ILE A 59 12.49 -6.71 6.20
N ALA A 60 13.83 -6.61 6.15
CA ALA A 60 14.55 -5.35 6.27
C ALA A 60 14.10 -4.33 5.20
N LYS A 61 14.04 -4.74 3.93
CA LYS A 61 13.55 -3.89 2.84
C LYS A 61 12.13 -3.37 3.08
N HIS A 62 11.23 -4.23 3.56
CA HIS A 62 9.84 -3.83 3.81
C HIS A 62 9.67 -2.99 5.08
N MET A 63 10.54 -3.17 6.09
CA MET A 63 10.61 -2.31 7.27
C MET A 63 11.02 -0.88 6.88
N GLU A 64 12.07 -0.75 6.08
CA GLU A 64 12.53 0.55 5.54
C GLU A 64 11.44 1.22 4.70
N ASN A 65 10.85 0.50 3.74
CA ASN A 65 9.75 1.02 2.93
C ASN A 65 8.55 1.46 3.78
N ARG A 66 8.25 0.76 4.87
CA ARG A 66 7.16 1.12 5.78
C ARG A 66 7.50 2.37 6.58
N LYS A 67 8.74 2.50 7.05
CA LYS A 67 9.24 3.70 7.73
C LYS A 67 9.19 4.92 6.79
N GLU A 68 9.62 4.76 5.55
CA GLU A 68 9.50 5.79 4.51
C GLU A 68 8.04 6.13 4.19
N TYR A 69 7.15 5.14 4.15
CA TYR A 69 5.72 5.35 3.91
C TYR A 69 5.04 6.13 5.04
N LEU A 70 5.46 5.92 6.28
CA LEU A 70 4.90 6.60 7.47
C LEU A 70 5.53 7.98 7.74
N ALA A 71 6.80 8.19 7.38
CA ALA A 71 7.51 9.45 7.58
C ALA A 71 6.79 10.72 7.04
N PRO A 72 6.12 10.73 5.87
CA PRO A 72 5.35 11.90 5.43
C PRO A 72 4.06 12.12 6.24
N ALA A 73 3.44 11.05 6.76
CA ALA A 73 2.25 11.16 7.59
C ALA A 73 2.58 11.78 8.97
N GLU A 74 3.75 11.48 9.54
CA GLU A 74 4.17 12.06 10.82
C GLU A 74 4.38 13.58 10.75
N LYS A 75 4.88 14.11 9.61
CA LYS A 75 5.07 15.56 9.41
C LYS A 75 3.76 16.33 9.32
N GLU A 76 2.73 15.76 8.66
CA GLU A 76 1.40 16.38 8.56
C GLU A 76 0.60 16.29 9.88
N GLU A 77 0.81 15.24 10.69
CA GLU A 77 0.20 15.13 12.02
C GLU A 77 0.77 16.13 13.03
N GLU A 78 2.05 16.54 12.89
CA GLU A 78 2.65 17.54 13.78
C GLU A 78 2.12 18.96 13.52
N GLU A 79 1.81 19.28 12.26
CA GLU A 79 1.30 20.60 11.82
C GLU A 79 -0.22 20.77 12.03
N SER A 80 -0.98 19.67 12.13
CA SER A 80 -2.45 19.69 12.24
C SER A 80 -3.01 19.77 13.68
N LYS A 81 -2.18 20.11 14.68
CA LYS A 81 -2.59 20.33 16.08
C LYS A 81 -3.39 21.62 16.33
N GLU A 82 -4.27 22.02 15.40
CA GLU A 82 -5.30 23.02 15.67
C GLU A 82 -6.63 22.34 16.06
N PRO A 83 -7.27 22.73 17.18
CA PRO A 83 -8.47 22.05 17.65
C PRO A 83 -9.69 22.44 16.77
N LYS A 84 -10.03 21.59 15.79
CA LYS A 84 -11.31 21.69 15.08
C LYS A 84 -12.45 21.26 16.01
N ARG A 85 -13.22 22.25 16.48
CA ARG A 85 -14.52 22.05 17.15
C ARG A 85 -15.52 21.45 16.16
N GLY A 86 -16.03 20.25 16.44
CA GLY A 86 -17.10 19.61 15.69
C GLY A 86 -17.82 18.54 16.51
N VAL A 87 -19.10 18.81 16.75
CA VAL A 87 -20.21 18.03 17.36
C VAL A 87 -19.94 16.60 17.83
N ALA A 88 -20.27 16.36 19.11
CA ALA A 88 -20.25 15.08 19.79
C ALA A 88 -21.40 14.15 19.35
N THR A 89 -21.04 12.95 18.89
CA THR A 89 -21.93 11.78 18.93
C THR A 89 -21.24 10.67 19.72
N ARG A 90 -21.95 10.17 20.72
CA ARG A 90 -21.49 9.23 21.75
C ARG A 90 -21.13 7.87 21.15
N THR A 91 -19.87 7.45 21.28
CA THR A 91 -19.41 6.15 21.84
C THR A 91 -17.88 6.16 21.80
N ARG A 92 -17.25 6.38 22.96
CA ARG A 92 -15.80 6.37 23.13
C ARG A 92 -15.32 4.91 23.16
N GLN A 93 -15.09 4.33 22.00
CA GLN A 93 -14.10 3.26 21.87
C GLN A 93 -12.73 3.93 21.85
N GLN A 94 -11.80 3.44 22.68
CA GLN A 94 -10.42 3.93 22.71
C GLN A 94 -9.88 3.90 21.28
N GLN A 95 -9.66 5.08 20.72
CA GLN A 95 -9.00 5.26 19.44
C GLN A 95 -7.61 4.66 19.59
N THR A 96 -7.39 3.51 18.97
CA THR A 96 -6.08 3.15 18.44
C THR A 96 -5.56 4.37 17.69
N ALA A 97 -4.29 4.72 17.88
CA ALA A 97 -3.60 5.76 17.13
C ALA A 97 -3.42 5.27 15.68
N GLU A 98 -4.54 5.17 14.99
CA GLU A 98 -4.65 4.91 13.58
C GLU A 98 -4.49 6.27 12.91
N PRO A 99 -3.52 6.44 12.00
CA PRO A 99 -3.28 7.72 11.36
C PRO A 99 -4.59 8.21 10.74
N THR A 100 -4.97 9.42 11.12
CA THR A 100 -6.31 9.98 10.84
C THR A 100 -6.60 10.12 9.34
N ASN A 101 -5.56 10.05 8.51
CA ASN A 101 -5.62 10.19 7.06
C ASN A 101 -4.93 9.01 6.37
N TYR A 102 -5.71 7.98 6.05
CA TYR A 102 -5.22 6.86 5.25
C TYR A 102 -5.13 7.28 3.79
N ARG A 103 -3.91 7.35 3.24
CA ARG A 103 -3.68 7.67 1.81
C ARG A 103 -4.44 6.74 0.85
N CYS A 104 -4.73 5.50 1.24
CA CYS A 104 -5.56 4.59 0.44
C CYS A 104 -7.04 5.04 0.34
N LEU A 105 -7.53 5.85 1.28
CA LEU A 105 -8.86 6.47 1.19
C LEU A 105 -8.87 7.70 0.28
N ALA A 106 -7.70 8.25 -0.06
CA ALA A 106 -7.56 9.34 -1.04
C ALA A 106 -7.49 8.81 -2.49
N TRP A 107 -7.45 7.49 -2.70
CA TRP A 107 -7.44 6.92 -4.03
C TRP A 107 -8.84 7.01 -4.67
N GLU A 108 -8.90 7.63 -5.84
CA GLU A 108 -10.09 7.66 -6.68
C GLU A 108 -9.83 6.90 -7.99
N ASN A 109 -10.83 6.17 -8.48
CA ASN A 109 -10.74 5.45 -9.74
C ASN A 109 -10.99 6.42 -10.91
N THR A 110 -9.92 6.82 -11.61
CA THR A 110 -9.98 7.74 -12.75
C THR A 110 -10.23 7.06 -14.09
N VAL A 111 -10.18 5.73 -14.16
CA VAL A 111 -10.23 4.95 -15.41
C VAL A 111 -11.49 5.27 -16.23
N ALA A 112 -12.64 5.41 -15.56
CA ALA A 112 -13.89 5.74 -16.23
C ALA A 112 -13.85 7.13 -16.89
N MET A 113 -13.27 8.12 -16.22
CA MET A 113 -13.11 9.47 -16.75
C MET A 113 -12.12 9.51 -17.91
N GLU A 114 -11.06 8.71 -17.86
CA GLU A 114 -10.01 8.66 -18.89
C GLU A 114 -10.49 7.94 -20.18
N GLU A 115 -11.18 6.81 -20.05
CA GLU A 115 -11.59 6.01 -21.21
C GLU A 115 -12.95 6.43 -21.80
N LEU A 116 -13.94 6.71 -20.94
CA LEU A 116 -15.32 7.00 -21.35
C LEU A 116 -15.63 8.50 -21.35
N GLY A 117 -14.79 9.31 -20.67
CA GLY A 117 -15.03 10.75 -20.51
C GLY A 117 -16.17 11.08 -19.55
N HIS A 118 -16.71 10.08 -18.84
CA HIS A 118 -17.76 10.26 -17.83
C HIS A 118 -17.73 9.13 -16.78
N LEU A 119 -18.32 9.39 -15.62
CA LEU A 119 -18.45 8.38 -14.57
C LEU A 119 -19.57 7.40 -14.94
N HIS A 120 -19.43 6.11 -14.60
CA HIS A 120 -20.44 5.08 -14.90
C HIS A 120 -21.81 5.33 -14.25
N SER A 121 -21.85 6.13 -13.18
CA SER A 121 -23.09 6.56 -12.52
C SER A 121 -23.79 7.71 -13.24
N GLU A 122 -23.07 8.44 -14.09
CA GLU A 122 -23.60 9.55 -14.87
C GLU A 122 -24.02 9.05 -16.26
N PRO A 123 -25.15 9.54 -16.81
CA PRO A 123 -25.54 9.23 -18.17
C PRO A 123 -24.48 9.74 -19.15
N PRO A 124 -24.21 9.00 -20.24
CA PRO A 124 -23.16 9.37 -21.19
C PRO A 124 -23.41 10.77 -21.76
N PRO A 125 -22.34 11.58 -21.96
CA PRO A 125 -22.49 12.94 -22.44
C PRO A 125 -23.16 12.93 -23.82
N PRO A 126 -24.11 13.86 -24.08
CA PRO A 126 -24.82 13.90 -25.34
C PRO A 126 -23.81 14.04 -26.50
N PRO A 127 -24.04 13.34 -27.63
CA PRO A 127 -23.10 13.34 -28.74
C PRO A 127 -22.88 14.77 -29.23
N ARG A 128 -21.63 15.25 -29.14
CA ARG A 128 -21.29 16.58 -29.65
C ARG A 128 -21.58 16.62 -31.15
N ASN A 129 -22.52 17.48 -31.54
CA ASN A 129 -22.82 17.74 -32.95
C ASN A 129 -21.54 18.17 -33.68
N LYS A 130 -21.02 17.31 -34.56
CA LYS A 130 -19.94 17.65 -35.48
C LYS A 130 -20.45 18.76 -36.39
N LYS A 131 -20.09 20.02 -36.10
CA LYS A 131 -20.35 21.14 -37.01
C LYS A 131 -19.73 20.79 -38.37
N GLN A 132 -20.58 20.60 -39.38
CA GLN A 132 -20.17 20.32 -40.74
C GLN A 132 -19.33 21.49 -41.26
N ALA A 133 -18.03 21.26 -41.48
CA ALA A 133 -17.20 22.17 -42.24
C ALA A 133 -17.72 22.19 -43.70
N LYS A 134 -18.25 23.33 -44.11
CA LYS A 134 -18.79 23.55 -45.46
C LYS A 134 -17.66 23.48 -46.50
N LYS A 135 -17.86 22.58 -47.45
CA LYS A 135 -17.07 22.28 -48.66
C LYS A 135 -16.72 23.55 -49.46
N ARG A 136 -15.42 23.77 -49.74
CA ARG A 136 -14.94 24.44 -50.97
C ARG A 136 -14.13 23.41 -51.77
N GLN A 137 -14.62 23.09 -52.96
CA GLN A 137 -13.91 22.42 -54.08
C GLN A 137 -12.85 23.41 -54.63
N ALA A 138 -11.78 23.11 -55.37
CA ALA A 138 -11.28 21.98 -56.18
C ALA A 138 -9.72 22.10 -56.21
N VAL A 139 -8.88 21.10 -56.48
CA VAL A 139 -8.59 20.41 -57.76
C VAL A 139 -7.63 19.23 -57.48
N ASP A 140 -7.92 18.06 -58.04
CA ASP A 140 -7.13 16.79 -58.15
C ASP A 140 -5.94 16.88 -59.15
N PRO A 141 -5.03 15.88 -59.35
CA PRO A 141 -5.03 14.47 -58.90
C PRO A 141 -3.69 13.88 -58.36
N THR A 142 -3.81 12.72 -57.71
CA THR A 142 -2.80 11.66 -57.40
C THR A 142 -2.04 11.13 -58.65
N PRO A 143 -0.89 10.41 -58.57
CA PRO A 143 -0.71 9.08 -57.94
C PRO A 143 0.58 8.95 -57.08
N GLU A 144 0.52 8.39 -55.87
CA GLU A 144 0.74 6.97 -55.51
C GLU A 144 2.21 6.51 -55.45
N LEU A 145 2.56 5.96 -54.29
CA LEU A 145 3.86 5.38 -53.90
C LEU A 145 4.22 4.14 -54.74
N PRO A 146 5.50 3.71 -54.68
CA PRO A 146 5.69 2.31 -54.31
C PRO A 146 6.71 2.13 -53.19
N SER A 147 6.32 1.28 -52.23
CA SER A 147 7.17 0.69 -51.20
C SER A 147 8.15 -0.34 -51.80
N ALA A 148 9.27 -0.59 -51.10
CA ALA A 148 9.91 -1.90 -50.84
C ALA A 148 11.46 -1.78 -50.76
N PRO A 149 12.22 -2.81 -50.31
CA PRO A 149 11.89 -3.93 -49.42
C PRO A 149 12.93 -4.15 -48.28
N LYS A 150 12.51 -4.94 -47.28
CA LYS A 150 13.37 -5.60 -46.27
C LYS A 150 14.24 -6.66 -46.94
N THR A 151 15.55 -6.68 -46.63
CA THR A 151 16.46 -7.74 -47.07
C THR A 151 16.49 -8.91 -46.08
N ARG A 152 16.59 -10.11 -46.65
CA ARG A 152 16.39 -11.44 -46.07
C ARG A 152 17.74 -12.08 -45.69
N ARG A 153 17.73 -12.86 -44.60
CA ARG A 153 18.81 -13.76 -44.13
C ARG A 153 19.43 -14.67 -45.21
N LYS A 154 20.73 -14.93 -45.05
CA LYS A 154 21.50 -16.16 -45.35
C LYS A 154 22.51 -16.31 -44.18
N LYS A 155 22.92 -17.48 -43.69
CA LYS A 155 22.94 -18.85 -44.23
C LYS A 155 22.74 -19.81 -43.06
#